data_AF-A0ABD1U648-F1
#
_entry.id   AF-A0ABD1U648-F1
#
_cell.length_a   1.000
_cell.length_b   1.000
_cell.length_c   1.000
_cell.angle_alpha   90.00
_cell.angle_beta   90.00
_cell.angle_gamma   90.00
#
_symmetry.space_group_name_H-M   'P 1'
#
loop_
_entity.id
_entity.type
_entity.pdbx_description
1 polymer ?
#
loop_
_entity_poly.entity_id
_entity_poly.type
_entity_poly.pdbx_seq_one_letter_code
_entity_poly.pdbx_strand_id
1 'polypeptide(L)'
;MMVIIYLGNDQSYMVDDVLNYHPEKTAKIGAGLNYIMIVLSLFRFIAALGRTQVAANTLGTFTLLMVFVLGGFVVARDDIQDWMIWGYYASPTMYGQNAIAINEFLSDRWSTIRSLDPHLHMPV
;
A
#
# COMPACT_ATOMS: atom_id res chain seq x y z
N MET A 1 -11.25 0.69 -19.32
CA MET A 1 -10.39 -0.52 -19.45
C MET A 1 -9.22 -0.34 -20.43
N MET A 2 -9.41 0.35 -21.57
CA MET A 2 -8.36 0.59 -22.57
C MET A 2 -7.19 1.48 -22.11
N VAL A 3 -7.41 2.40 -21.15
CA VAL A 3 -6.37 3.31 -20.63
C VAL A 3 -5.30 2.58 -19.79
N ILE A 4 -5.67 1.50 -19.09
CA ILE A 4 -4.75 0.74 -18.22
C ILE A 4 -3.78 -0.12 -19.04
N ILE A 5 -4.13 -0.46 -20.29
CA ILE A 5 -3.32 -1.33 -21.14
C ILE A 5 -2.17 -0.54 -21.79
N TYR A 6 -2.40 0.72 -22.19
CA TYR A 6 -1.41 1.59 -22.84
C TYR A 6 -0.39 2.21 -21.88
N LEU A 7 -0.78 2.53 -20.64
CA LEU A 7 0.13 3.12 -19.64
C LEU A 7 1.16 2.14 -19.05
N GLY A 8 1.01 0.83 -19.30
CA GLY A 8 1.81 -0.20 -18.62
C GLY A 8 3.28 -0.28 -19.05
N ASN A 9 3.64 0.18 -20.25
CA ASN A 9 5.00 0.05 -20.77
C ASN A 9 5.87 1.30 -20.56
N ASP A 10 5.27 2.45 -20.25
CA ASP A 10 5.97 3.75 -20.24
C ASP A 10 6.56 4.13 -18.87
N GLN A 11 6.11 3.47 -17.79
CA GLN A 11 6.47 3.85 -16.41
C GLN A 11 7.90 3.45 -16.02
N SER A 12 8.52 2.49 -16.71
CA SER A 12 9.93 2.12 -16.50
C SER A 12 10.87 3.26 -16.84
N TYR A 13 10.62 3.97 -17.95
CA TYR A 13 11.48 5.06 -18.42
C TYR A 13 11.46 6.26 -17.46
N MET A 14 10.31 6.53 -16.83
CA MET A 14 10.18 7.57 -15.81
C MET A 14 10.96 7.23 -14.53
N VAL A 15 11.08 5.93 -14.19
CA VAL A 15 11.87 5.46 -13.03
C VAL A 15 13.36 5.63 -13.29
N ASP A 16 13.84 5.25 -14.47
CA ASP A 16 15.26 5.33 -14.84
C ASP A 16 15.77 6.79 -14.92
N ASP A 17 14.91 7.72 -15.35
CA ASP A 17 15.24 9.14 -15.45
C ASP A 17 15.29 9.82 -14.06
N VAL A 18 14.36 9.48 -13.17
CA VAL A 18 14.36 9.96 -11.76
C VAL A 18 15.50 9.34 -10.95
N LEU A 19 15.85 8.07 -11.21
CA LEU A 19 16.99 7.36 -10.60
C LEU A 19 18.32 8.06 -10.87
N ASN A 20 18.51 8.59 -12.08
CA ASN A 20 19.75 9.25 -12.46
C ASN A 20 19.91 10.68 -11.93
N TYR A 21 18.82 11.39 -11.60
CA TYR A 21 18.89 12.81 -11.24
C TYR A 21 18.85 13.11 -9.72
N HIS A 22 18.10 12.35 -8.91
CA HIS A 22 17.98 12.57 -7.44
C HIS A 22 17.97 11.26 -6.63
N PRO A 23 19.12 10.60 -6.39
CA PRO A 23 19.18 9.27 -5.77
C PRO A 23 18.50 9.19 -4.38
N GLU A 24 18.48 10.28 -3.62
CA GLU A 24 17.82 10.39 -2.31
C GLU A 24 16.29 10.44 -2.40
N LYS A 25 15.75 11.00 -3.49
CA LYS A 25 14.30 11.03 -3.74
C LYS A 25 13.83 9.75 -4.41
N THR A 26 14.72 9.05 -5.09
CA THR A 26 14.34 7.86 -5.85
C THR A 26 14.04 6.64 -4.98
N ALA A 27 14.58 6.55 -3.77
CA ALA A 27 14.17 5.50 -2.83
C ALA A 27 12.68 5.65 -2.44
N LYS A 28 12.25 6.89 -2.15
CA LYS A 28 10.85 7.17 -1.77
C LYS A 28 9.89 7.10 -2.96
N ILE A 29 10.29 7.68 -4.10
CA ILE A 29 9.50 7.66 -5.34
C ILE A 29 9.45 6.22 -5.90
N GLY A 30 10.55 5.48 -5.86
CA GLY A 30 10.64 4.09 -6.30
C GLY A 30 9.78 3.14 -5.45
N ALA A 31 9.73 3.31 -4.13
CA ALA A 31 8.82 2.55 -3.28
C ALA A 31 7.33 2.81 -3.63
N GLY A 32 6.98 4.08 -3.86
CA GLY A 32 5.62 4.46 -4.30
C GLY A 32 5.26 3.92 -5.68
N LEU A 33 6.20 3.94 -6.62
CA LEU A 33 6.01 3.41 -7.98
C LEU A 33 5.91 1.88 -7.99
N ASN A 34 6.74 1.17 -7.23
CA ASN A 34 6.63 -0.29 -7.08
C ASN A 34 5.26 -0.70 -6.54
N TYR A 35 4.71 0.08 -5.60
CA TYR A 35 3.36 -0.15 -5.09
C TYR A 35 2.31 -0.01 -6.20
N ILE A 36 2.41 1.04 -7.03
CA ILE A 36 1.52 1.24 -8.18
C ILE A 36 1.65 0.08 -9.18
N MET A 37 2.86 -0.42 -9.46
CA MET A 37 3.08 -1.53 -10.38
C MET A 37 2.46 -2.85 -9.88
N ILE A 38 2.55 -3.14 -8.57
CA ILE A 38 1.89 -4.30 -7.96
C ILE A 38 0.37 -4.20 -8.12
N VAL A 39 -0.20 -3.02 -7.85
CA VAL A 39 -1.64 -2.78 -7.97
C VAL A 39 -2.11 -2.91 -9.42
N LEU A 40 -1.38 -2.33 -10.38
CA LEU A 40 -1.68 -2.44 -11.80
C LEU A 40 -1.64 -3.91 -12.26
N SER A 41 -0.67 -4.68 -11.80
CA SER A 41 -0.54 -6.11 -12.13
C SER A 41 -1.72 -6.93 -11.58
N LEU A 42 -2.17 -6.64 -10.36
CA LEU A 42 -3.34 -7.27 -9.74
C LEU A 42 -4.62 -6.99 -10.54
N PHE A 43 -4.88 -5.73 -10.91
CA PHE A 43 -6.07 -5.39 -11.70
C PHE A 43 -6.04 -5.99 -13.10
N ARG A 44 -4.86 -6.10 -13.72
CA ARG A 44 -4.69 -6.80 -15.01
C ARG A 44 -4.97 -8.30 -14.88
N PHE A 45 -4.55 -8.92 -13.79
CA PHE A 45 -4.87 -10.33 -13.50
C PHE A 45 -6.37 -10.55 -13.34
N ILE A 46 -7.05 -9.69 -12.58
CA ILE A 46 -8.51 -9.75 -12.40
C ILE A 46 -9.24 -9.55 -13.73
N ALA A 47 -8.78 -8.59 -14.55
CA ALA A 47 -9.35 -8.36 -15.88
C ALA A 47 -9.16 -9.56 -16.83
N ALA A 48 -8.05 -10.30 -16.71
CA ALA A 48 -7.82 -11.53 -17.47
C ALA A 48 -8.74 -12.68 -17.02
N LEU A 49 -9.08 -12.75 -15.73
CA LEU A 49 -10.04 -13.73 -15.20
C LEU A 49 -11.49 -13.38 -15.55
N GLY A 50 -11.81 -12.09 -15.62
CA GLY A 50 -13.13 -11.58 -15.96
C GLY A 50 -13.45 -11.75 -17.44
N ARG A 51 -14.08 -12.87 -17.82
CA ARG A 51 -14.56 -13.13 -19.21
C ARG A 51 -15.52 -12.06 -19.75
N THR A 52 -16.15 -11.28 -18.86
CA THR A 52 -17.03 -10.16 -19.20
C THR A 52 -16.67 -8.94 -18.36
N GLN A 53 -16.90 -7.74 -18.92
CA GLN A 53 -16.60 -6.49 -18.23
C GLN A 53 -17.39 -6.33 -16.92
N VAL A 54 -18.62 -6.84 -16.87
CA VAL A 54 -19.43 -6.82 -15.64
C VAL A 54 -18.78 -7.70 -14.56
N ALA A 55 -18.36 -8.92 -14.91
CA ALA A 55 -17.69 -9.81 -13.95
C ALA A 55 -16.35 -9.23 -13.47
N ALA A 56 -15.56 -8.64 -14.38
CA ALA A 56 -14.28 -8.00 -14.05
C ALA A 56 -14.46 -6.83 -13.08
N ASN A 57 -15.48 -5.98 -13.28
CA ASN A 57 -15.77 -4.86 -12.38
C ASN A 57 -16.18 -5.33 -11.00
N THR A 58 -17.08 -6.31 -10.89
CA THR A 58 -17.51 -6.85 -9.59
C THR A 58 -16.35 -7.48 -8.83
N LEU A 59 -15.52 -8.28 -9.51
CA LEU A 59 -14.32 -8.88 -8.92
C LEU A 59 -13.28 -7.82 -8.53
N GLY A 60 -13.12 -6.78 -9.34
CA GLY A 60 -12.22 -5.66 -9.05
C GLY A 60 -12.65 -4.88 -7.80
N THR A 61 -13.93 -4.52 -7.70
CA THR A 61 -14.48 -3.84 -6.52
C THR A 61 -14.42 -4.72 -5.27
N PHE A 62 -14.73 -6.02 -5.39
CA PHE A 62 -14.59 -6.96 -4.28
C PHE A 62 -13.15 -7.09 -3.80
N THR A 63 -12.19 -7.18 -4.74
CA THR A 63 -10.77 -7.26 -4.41
C THR A 63 -10.27 -5.98 -3.74
N LEU A 64 -10.74 -4.81 -4.19
CA LEU A 64 -10.43 -3.53 -3.56
C LEU A 64 -10.91 -3.49 -2.09
N LEU A 65 -12.14 -3.95 -1.83
CA LEU A 65 -12.68 -4.05 -0.48
C LEU A 65 -11.84 -4.98 0.40
N MET A 66 -11.42 -6.13 -0.13
CA MET A 66 -10.55 -7.06 0.58
C MET A 66 -9.19 -6.44 0.94
N VAL A 67 -8.57 -5.69 0.02
CA VAL A 67 -7.31 -4.98 0.30
C VAL A 67 -7.47 -3.93 1.41
N PHE A 68 -8.61 -3.23 1.47
CA PHE A 68 -8.88 -2.25 2.52
C PHE A 68 -9.09 -2.90 3.89
N VAL A 69 -9.88 -3.97 3.96
CA VAL A 69 -10.15 -4.70 5.21
C VAL A 69 -8.87 -5.34 5.75
N LEU A 70 -8.07 -5.95 4.86
CA LEU A 70 -6.80 -6.61 5.23
C LEU A 70 -5.63 -5.63 5.38
N GLY A 71 -5.82 -4.35 5.05
CA GLY A 71 -4.78 -3.32 5.16
C GLY A 71 -4.46 -2.92 6.60
N GLY A 72 -5.34 -3.23 7.57
CA GLY A 72 -5.12 -2.90 8.98
C GLY A 72 -5.51 -1.48 9.40
N PHE A 73 -5.80 -0.59 8.45
CA PHE A 73 -6.27 0.76 8.72
C PHE A 73 -7.78 0.83 8.99
N VAL A 74 -8.58 0.05 8.27
CA VAL A 74 -10.05 0.07 8.40
C VAL A 74 -10.53 -0.81 9.56
N VAL A 75 -9.88 -1.96 9.75
CA VAL A 75 -10.16 -2.90 10.83
C VAL A 75 -8.85 -3.11 11.59
N ALA A 76 -8.86 -2.87 12.90
CA ALA A 76 -7.71 -3.12 13.74
C ALA A 76 -7.36 -4.61 13.69
N ARG A 77 -6.06 -4.94 13.71
CA ARG A 77 -5.57 -6.31 13.64
C ARG A 77 -6.29 -7.24 14.63
N ASP A 78 -6.54 -6.76 15.84
CA ASP A 78 -7.11 -7.56 16.93
C ASP A 78 -8.62 -7.79 16.79
N ASP A 79 -9.28 -7.04 15.90
CA ASP A 79 -10.70 -7.22 15.56
C ASP A 79 -10.90 -8.10 14.29
N ILE A 80 -9.80 -8.53 13.65
CA ILE A 80 -9.86 -9.43 12.48
C ILE A 80 -10.06 -10.87 12.96
N GLN A 81 -11.04 -11.57 12.39
CA GLN A 81 -11.28 -12.99 12.71
C GLN A 81 -10.06 -13.86 12.35
N ASP A 82 -9.77 -14.85 13.20
CA ASP A 82 -8.58 -15.73 13.09
C ASP A 82 -8.40 -16.40 11.72
N TRP A 83 -9.50 -16.72 11.02
CA TRP A 83 -9.45 -17.35 9.70
C TRP A 83 -9.12 -16.38 8.55
N MET A 84 -9.14 -15.06 8.79
CA MET A 84 -8.75 -14.02 7.83
C MET A 84 -7.41 -13.37 8.13
N ILE A 85 -6.80 -13.66 9.29
CA ILE A 85 -5.59 -12.97 9.74
C ILE A 85 -4.37 -13.23 8.85
N TRP A 86 -4.35 -14.36 8.14
CA TRP A 86 -3.31 -14.65 7.14
C TRP A 86 -3.31 -13.61 6.00
N GLY A 87 -4.49 -13.09 5.64
CA GLY A 87 -4.62 -12.03 4.63
C GLY A 87 -4.02 -10.70 5.10
N TYR A 88 -4.12 -10.41 6.40
CA TYR A 88 -3.48 -9.26 7.02
C TYR A 88 -1.94 -9.37 6.95
N TYR A 89 -1.38 -10.54 7.23
CA TYR A 89 0.07 -10.77 7.11
C TYR A 89 0.60 -10.84 5.68
N ALA A 90 -0.24 -11.26 4.72
CA ALA A 90 0.12 -11.29 3.31
C ALA A 90 0.05 -9.91 2.62
N SER A 91 -0.63 -8.94 3.25
CA SER A 91 -0.88 -7.64 2.65
C SER A 91 0.36 -6.73 2.69
N PRO A 92 0.91 -6.30 1.54
CA PRO A 92 2.00 -5.31 1.51
C PRO A 92 1.55 -3.94 2.05
N THR A 93 0.25 -3.63 2.02
CA THR A 93 -0.31 -2.38 2.52
C THR A 93 -0.16 -2.25 4.03
N MET A 94 -0.30 -3.36 4.77
CA MET A 94 -0.11 -3.40 6.22
C MET A 94 1.33 -2.97 6.59
N TYR A 95 2.33 -3.56 5.93
CA TYR A 95 3.73 -3.21 6.18
C TYR A 95 4.06 -1.77 5.76
N GLY A 96 3.52 -1.32 4.62
CA GLY A 96 3.74 0.04 4.13
C GLY A 96 3.17 1.12 5.07
N GLN A 97 1.93 0.93 5.54
CA GLN A 97 1.29 1.87 6.47
C GLN A 97 1.98 1.88 7.83
N ASN A 98 2.35 0.72 8.36
CA ASN A 98 3.09 0.62 9.63
C ASN A 98 4.48 1.28 9.53
N ALA A 99 5.21 1.08 8.42
CA ALA A 99 6.51 1.69 8.22
C ALA A 99 6.45 3.22 8.15
N ILE A 100 5.42 3.77 7.48
CA ILE A 100 5.19 5.22 7.44
C ILE A 100 4.83 5.76 8.83
N ALA A 101 3.93 5.09 9.55
CA ALA A 101 3.52 5.50 10.88
C ALA A 101 4.69 5.53 11.87
N ILE A 102 5.51 4.47 11.91
CA ILE A 102 6.70 4.43 12.77
C ILE A 102 7.69 5.54 12.37
N ASN A 103 7.96 5.72 11.08
CA ASN A 103 8.89 6.74 10.61
C ASN A 103 8.43 8.17 10.96
N GLU A 104 7.12 8.43 10.95
CA GLU A 104 6.56 9.74 11.24
C GLU A 104 6.46 10.01 12.76
N PHE A 105 5.89 9.08 13.53
CA PHE A 105 5.65 9.24 14.97
C PHE A 105 6.89 9.05 15.85
N LEU A 106 7.96 8.48 15.30
CA LEU A 106 9.24 8.39 16.01
C LEU A 106 10.15 9.62 15.78
N SER A 107 9.74 10.57 14.92
CA SER A 107 10.50 11.79 14.65
C SER A 107 10.52 12.77 15.85
N ASP A 108 11.55 13.62 15.91
CA ASP A 108 11.79 14.56 17.03
C ASP A 108 10.64 15.54 17.28
N ARG A 109 9.80 15.77 16.26
CA ARG A 109 8.61 16.63 16.36
C ARG A 109 7.58 16.06 17.35
N TRP A 110 7.46 14.73 17.39
CA TRP A 110 6.54 14.03 18.29
C TRP A 110 7.22 13.63 19.62
N SER A 111 8.55 13.57 19.66
CA SER A 111 9.30 13.34 20.92
C SER A 111 9.16 14.49 21.92
N THR A 112 8.94 15.72 21.44
CA THR A 112 8.68 16.89 22.30
C THR A 112 7.32 16.81 22.98
N ILE A 113 6.28 16.29 22.31
CA ILE A 113 4.97 16.07 22.94
C ILE A 113 5.05 14.92 23.97
N ARG A 114 5.86 13.89 23.70
CA ARG A 114 6.14 12.78 24.63
C ARG A 114 6.78 13.24 25.95
N SER A 115 7.60 14.31 25.94
CA SER A 115 8.26 14.81 27.15
C SER A 115 7.39 15.77 27.97
N LEU A 116 6.28 16.27 27.41
CA LEU A 116 5.33 17.17 28.08
C LEU A 116 4.28 16.42 28.92
N ASP A 117 4.01 15.14 28.64
CA ASP A 117 3.10 14.30 29.41
C ASP A 117 3.74 12.93 29.76
N PRO A 118 4.20 12.74 31.00
CA PRO A 118 4.81 11.49 31.47
C PRO A 118 3.87 10.27 31.46
N HIS A 119 2.56 10.43 31.28
CA HIS A 119 1.60 9.33 31.39
C HIS A 119 1.35 8.59 30.06
N LEU A 120 1.84 9.10 28.93
CA LEU A 120 1.75 8.46 27.60
C LEU A 120 2.89 7.46 27.37
N HIS A 121 3.00 6.44 28.21
CA HIS A 121 3.89 5.30 27.97
C HIS A 121 3.25 4.35 26.95
N MET A 122 3.69 4.42 25.70
CA MET A 122 3.35 3.42 24.68
C MET A 122 4.25 2.19 24.90
N PRO A 123 3.71 0.96 24.96
CA PRO A 123 4.56 -0.23 25.00
C PRO A 123 5.29 -0.37 23.66
N VAL A 124 6.63 -0.40 23.74
CA VAL A 124 7.53 -0.69 22.62
C VAL A 124 7.38 -2.13 22.13
#